data_AF-A0A0R1RPT9-F1
#
_entry.id   AF-A0A0R1RPT9-F1
#
_cell.length_a   1.000
_cell.length_b   1.000
_cell.length_c   1.000
_cell.angle_alpha   90.00
_cell.angle_beta   90.00
_cell.angle_gamma   90.00
#
_symmetry.space_group_name_H-M   'P 1'
#
loop_
_entity.id
_entity.type
_entity.pdbx_description
1 polymer ?
#
loop_
_entity_poly.entity_id
_entity_poly.type
_entity_poly.pdbx_seq_one_letter_code
_entity_poly.pdbx_strand_id
1 'polypeptide(L)'
;MSEVDKVLPLISKRARELGYNIQHFQKLFFLEHFLKQISESNYRHYFVLKGGFEIQSLVGIENRMTQDLDAIYVGHPYNQIN
;
A
#
# COMPACT_ATOMS: atom_id res chain seq x y z
N MET A 1 -8.41 22.41 -5.88
CA MET A 1 -8.82 20.99 -6.00
C MET A 1 -7.57 20.16 -5.83
N SER A 2 -7.52 19.25 -4.86
CA SER A 2 -6.34 18.42 -4.61
C SER A 2 -6.17 17.37 -5.70
N GLU A 3 -4.97 16.80 -5.87
CA GLU A 3 -4.76 15.66 -6.77
C GLU A 3 -5.60 14.44 -6.37
N VAL A 4 -5.87 14.28 -5.06
CA VAL A 4 -6.76 13.25 -4.53
C VAL A 4 -8.19 13.42 -5.06
N ASP A 5 -8.70 14.66 -5.10
CA ASP A 5 -10.06 14.96 -5.60
C ASP A 5 -10.23 14.59 -7.08
N LYS A 6 -9.13 14.56 -7.86
CA LYS A 6 -9.15 14.16 -9.27
C LYS A 6 -9.12 12.64 -9.45
N VAL A 7 -8.36 11.94 -8.63
CA VAL A 7 -8.10 10.50 -8.78
C VAL A 7 -9.19 9.64 -8.09
N LEU A 8 -9.72 10.09 -6.95
CA LEU A 8 -10.71 9.34 -6.17
C LEU A 8 -11.96 8.94 -6.98
N PRO A 9 -12.54 9.80 -7.84
CA PRO A 9 -13.67 9.40 -8.69
C PRO A 9 -13.32 8.30 -9.70
N LEU A 10 -12.10 8.30 -10.23
CA LEU A 10 -11.63 7.30 -11.19
C LEU A 10 -11.49 5.93 -10.54
N ILE A 11 -10.87 5.88 -9.34
CA ILE A 11 -10.77 4.65 -8.55
C ILE A 11 -12.17 4.11 -8.21
N SER A 12 -13.09 5.02 -7.83
CA SER A 12 -14.46 4.65 -7.48
C SER A 12 -15.24 4.07 -8.67
N LYS A 13 -15.04 4.67 -9.85
CA LYS A 13 -15.61 4.16 -11.11
C LYS A 13 -15.08 2.75 -11.37
N ARG A 14 -13.76 2.55 -11.27
CA ARG A 14 -13.13 1.25 -11.52
C ARG A 14 -13.60 0.17 -10.55
N ALA A 15 -13.73 0.50 -9.26
CA ALA A 15 -14.26 -0.41 -8.25
C ALA A 15 -15.67 -0.92 -8.61
N ARG A 16 -16.55 -0.01 -9.08
CA ARG A 16 -17.90 -0.37 -9.54
C ARG A 16 -17.89 -1.30 -10.75
N GLU A 17 -17.05 -1.02 -11.74
CA GLU A 17 -16.91 -1.86 -12.94
C GLU A 17 -16.45 -3.28 -12.61
N LEU A 18 -15.59 -3.41 -11.59
CA LEU A 18 -15.04 -4.69 -11.13
C LEU A 18 -15.89 -5.40 -10.07
N GLY A 19 -16.97 -4.77 -9.61
CA GLY A 19 -17.84 -5.32 -8.55
C GLY A 19 -17.22 -5.30 -7.14
N TYR A 20 -16.17 -4.51 -6.91
CA TYR A 20 -15.53 -4.38 -5.59
C TYR A 20 -16.19 -3.30 -4.73
N ASN A 21 -16.09 -3.46 -3.41
CA ASN A 21 -16.45 -2.41 -2.46
C ASN A 21 -15.58 -1.16 -2.71
N ILE A 22 -16.22 -0.03 -2.95
CA ILE A 22 -15.56 1.24 -3.33
C ILE A 22 -14.55 1.68 -2.28
N GLN A 23 -14.93 1.71 -0.99
CA GLN A 23 -14.07 2.20 0.08
C GLN A 23 -12.82 1.32 0.24
N HIS A 24 -13.01 0.00 0.16
CA HIS A 24 -11.91 -0.95 0.25
C HIS A 24 -10.96 -0.86 -0.93
N PHE A 25 -11.49 -0.74 -2.14
CA PHE A 25 -10.69 -0.61 -3.36
C PHE A 25 -9.89 0.71 -3.39
N GLN A 26 -10.49 1.80 -2.89
CA GLN A 26 -9.78 3.07 -2.69
C GLN A 26 -8.63 2.94 -1.69
N LYS A 27 -8.89 2.36 -0.51
CA LYS A 27 -7.85 2.13 0.51
C LYS A 27 -6.70 1.31 -0.06
N LEU A 28 -7.01 0.20 -0.72
CA LEU A 28 -6.00 -0.65 -1.34
C LEU A 28 -5.14 0.11 -2.34
N PHE A 29 -5.77 0.87 -3.24
CA PHE A 29 -5.05 1.68 -4.22
C PHE A 29 -4.04 2.63 -3.56
N PHE A 30 -4.45 3.33 -2.50
CA PHE A 30 -3.54 4.25 -1.80
C PHE A 30 -2.43 3.51 -1.05
N LEU A 31 -2.70 2.35 -0.47
CA LEU A 31 -1.67 1.51 0.16
C LEU A 31 -0.65 0.98 -0.84
N GLU A 32 -1.09 0.49 -2.00
CA GLU A 32 -0.19 0.06 -3.08
C GLU A 32 0.65 1.22 -3.61
N HIS A 33 0.05 2.40 -3.76
CA HIS A 33 0.77 3.59 -4.20
C HIS A 33 1.78 4.09 -3.17
N PHE A 34 1.45 4.02 -1.88
CA PHE A 34 2.37 4.33 -0.80
C PHE A 34 3.54 3.34 -0.75
N LEU A 35 3.26 2.04 -0.87
CA LEU A 35 4.28 1.01 -0.91
C LEU A 35 5.22 1.20 -2.11
N LYS A 36 4.67 1.55 -3.28
CA LYS A 36 5.47 1.90 -4.46
C LYS A 36 6.43 3.05 -4.17
N GLN A 37 5.94 4.13 -3.57
CA GLN A 37 6.79 5.27 -3.19
C GLN A 37 7.91 4.85 -2.22
N ILE A 38 7.62 4.03 -1.21
CA ILE A 38 8.66 3.50 -0.31
C ILE A 38 9.70 2.70 -1.10
N SER A 39 9.26 1.82 -2.01
CA SER A 39 10.15 0.96 -2.80
C SER A 39 11.10 1.74 -3.71
N GLU A 40 10.65 2.89 -4.23
CA GLU A 40 11.43 3.77 -5.09
C GLU A 40 12.32 4.73 -4.27
N SER A 41 11.96 5.01 -3.02
CA SER A 41 12.69 5.91 -2.13
C SER A 41 14.05 5.36 -1.67
N ASN A 42 14.86 6.27 -1.10
CA ASN A 42 16.09 5.93 -0.38
C ASN A 42 15.84 5.14 0.91
N TYR A 43 14.59 5.06 1.37
CA TYR A 43 14.22 4.35 2.60
C TYR A 43 13.84 2.88 2.37
N ARG A 44 13.82 2.39 1.12
CA ARG A 44 13.34 1.03 0.80
C ARG A 44 13.98 -0.08 1.64
N HIS A 45 15.26 0.07 1.97
CA HIS A 45 16.03 -0.93 2.72
C HIS A 45 15.75 -0.91 4.22
N TYR A 46 15.05 0.11 4.72
CA TYR A 46 14.66 0.20 6.12
C TYR A 46 13.29 -0.41 6.41
N PHE A 47 12.55 -0.81 5.38
CA PHE A 47 11.22 -1.39 5.56
C PHE A 47 11.19 -2.83 5.05
N VAL A 48 10.81 -3.75 5.93
CA VAL A 48 10.46 -5.11 5.56
C VAL A 48 8.95 -5.25 5.63
N LEU A 49 8.30 -5.37 4.47
CA LEU A 49 6.87 -5.61 4.34
C LEU A 49 6.52 -7.01 4.86
N LYS A 50 5.40 -7.12 5.59
CA LYS A 50 4.89 -8.38 6.16
C LYS A 50 3.36 -8.36 6.21
N GLY A 51 2.80 -9.42 6.80
CA GLY A 51 1.41 -9.45 7.26
C GLY A 51 0.39 -9.71 6.16
N GLY A 52 -0.83 -9.19 6.37
CA GLY A 52 -1.97 -9.49 5.50
C GLY A 52 -1.82 -8.96 4.07
N PHE A 53 -1.07 -7.87 3.90
CA PHE A 53 -0.86 -7.22 2.60
C PHE A 53 0.02 -8.04 1.67
N GLU A 54 1.09 -8.64 2.18
CA GLU A 54 1.95 -9.56 1.42
C GLU A 54 1.18 -10.81 0.99
N ILE A 55 0.33 -11.36 1.87
CA ILE A 55 -0.48 -12.52 1.50
C ILE A 55 -1.50 -12.14 0.42
N GLN A 56 -2.15 -10.98 0.54
CA GLN A 56 -3.10 -10.48 -0.47
C GLN A 56 -2.44 -10.28 -1.84
N SER A 57 -1.20 -9.78 -1.90
CA SER A 57 -0.51 -9.61 -3.19
C SER A 57 -0.22 -10.94 -3.90
N LEU A 58 -0.16 -12.05 -3.15
CA LEU A 58 0.02 -13.40 -3.68
C LEU A 58 -1.31 -14.07 -4.05
N VAL A 59 -2.36 -13.94 -3.23
CA VAL A 59 -3.61 -14.68 -3.40
C VAL A 59 -4.72 -13.90 -4.09
N GLY A 60 -4.51 -12.60 -4.36
CA GLY A 60 -5.52 -11.75 -4.97
C GLY A 60 -6.51 -11.15 -3.97
N ILE A 61 -7.09 -10.01 -4.34
CA ILE A 61 -8.03 -9.23 -3.52
C ILE A 61 -9.35 -9.99 -3.27
N GLU A 62 -9.70 -10.92 -4.16
CA GLU A 62 -10.92 -11.73 -4.12
C GLU A 62 -10.88 -12.80 -3.03
N ASN A 63 -9.69 -13.27 -2.64
CA ASN A 63 -9.51 -14.36 -1.69
C ASN A 63 -9.27 -13.86 -0.26
N ARG A 64 -8.69 -12.66 -0.10
CA ARG A 64 -8.52 -12.00 1.19
C ARG A 64 -8.35 -10.51 1.00
N MET A 65 -9.10 -9.73 1.76
CA MET A 65 -8.92 -8.29 1.84
C MET A 65 -8.18 -7.90 3.13
N THR A 66 -7.10 -7.16 3.01
CA THR A 66 -6.43 -6.48 4.13
C THR A 66 -6.60 -4.97 4.02
N GLN A 67 -6.86 -4.30 5.13
CA GLN A 67 -6.95 -2.84 5.18
C GLN A 67 -5.67 -2.20 5.71
N ASP A 68 -4.79 -3.01 6.29
CA ASP A 68 -3.59 -2.55 6.96
C ASP A 68 -2.34 -2.99 6.20
N LEU A 69 -1.28 -2.19 6.34
CA LEU A 69 0.05 -2.44 5.80
C LEU A 69 1.01 -2.64 6.97
N ASP A 70 1.34 -3.89 7.27
CA ASP A 70 2.30 -4.23 8.32
C ASP A 70 3.72 -4.17 7.78
N ALA A 71 4.57 -3.34 8.38
CA ALA A 71 5.98 -3.28 8.03
C ALA A 71 6.85 -3.20 9.28
N ILE A 72 8.01 -3.86 9.24
CA ILE A 72 9.06 -3.70 10.23
C ILE A 72 10.01 -2.61 9.75
N TYR A 73 10.24 -1.61 10.60
CA TYR A 73 11.32 -0.66 10.42
C TYR A 73 12.62 -1.24 10.99
N VAL A 74 13.58 -1.58 10.13
CA VAL A 74 14.86 -2.19 10.53
C VAL A 74 15.92 -1.14 10.93
N GLY A 75 15.66 0.14 10.67
CA GLY A 75 16.55 1.25 11.03
C GLY A 75 17.90 1.22 10.31
N HIS A 76 18.68 2.28 10.52
CA HIS A 76 20.08 2.33 10.10
C HIS A 76 20.93 1.57 11.13
N PRO A 77 21.96 0.78 10.73
CA PRO A 77 23.00 0.39 11.67
C PRO A 77 23.58 1.66 12.30
N TYR A 78 23.42 1.78 13.62
CA TYR A 78 23.91 2.92 14.40
C TYR A 78 25.44 2.84 14.40
N ASN A 79 26.11 3.50 13.45
CA ASN A 79 27.55 3.66 13.50
C ASN A 79 27.84 4.65 14.64
N GLN A 80 28.11 4.12 15.84
CA GLN A 80 28.80 4.89 16.87
C GLN A 80 30.21 5.18 16.35
N ILE A 81 30.44 6.42 15.94
CA ILE A 81 31.80 6.93 15.76
C ILE A 81 32.35 7.07 17.19
N ASN A 82 33.27 6.17 17.55
CA ASN A 82 34.11 6.29 18.75
C ASN A 82 35.06 7.48 18.61
#